data_AF-A0A3D1JTI6-F1
#
_entry.id   AF-A0A3D1JTI6-F1
#
_cell.length_a   1.000
_cell.length_b   1.000
_cell.length_c   1.000
_cell.angle_alpha   90.00
_cell.angle_beta   90.00
_cell.angle_gamma   90.00
#
_symmetry.space_group_name_H-M   'P 1'
#
loop_
_entity.id
_entity.type
_entity.pdbx_description
1 polymer ?
#
loop_
_entity_poly.entity_id
_entity_poly.type
_entity_poly.pdbx_seq_one_letter_code
_entity_poly.pdbx_strand_id
1 'polypeptide(L)'
;MDKQTAIKQLLDGVITLDRLDERFRDDKDVVLAAVEADGNAFRFASERLKGDFETVFDAVNLDGMAIRYATDELKNDPDIVKNAMDNNPLALSAAGENMDKNEDVVIDLIQKGKLKFSGADKSLRKNRKVVLAAVNVDGENLYFADDSLKNDYEIAISAVKQHSHSYTWASDNLKNDKAFSLEAVGLDSKLISSVPYELLDDVEFMSEAVRIDGLTLKWAGYNVYGNENVILAAIKQNPAALFCARDFFQIRQGLFEKSAGNTRRLFEICLGRAEKRRGVYALCHGA
;
A
#
# COMPACT_ATOMS: atom_id res chain seq x y z
N MET A 1 9.60 -55.77 10.84
CA MET A 1 10.16 -54.71 9.98
C MET A 1 11.06 -53.81 10.82
N ASP A 2 12.23 -53.45 10.32
CA ASP A 2 13.14 -52.47 10.94
C ASP A 2 12.83 -51.03 10.47
N LYS A 3 13.48 -50.03 11.10
CA LYS A 3 13.27 -48.61 10.84
C LYS A 3 13.61 -48.19 9.41
N GLN A 4 14.72 -48.66 8.83
CA GLN A 4 15.14 -48.27 7.49
C GLN A 4 14.17 -48.83 6.43
N THR A 5 13.74 -50.08 6.61
CA THR A 5 12.72 -50.68 5.75
C THR A 5 11.39 -49.92 5.84
N ALA A 6 10.98 -49.49 7.04
CA ALA A 6 9.76 -48.70 7.21
C ALA A 6 9.83 -47.34 6.49
N ILE A 7 10.92 -46.58 6.69
CA ILE A 7 11.16 -45.30 6.01
C ILE A 7 11.12 -45.47 4.50
N LYS A 8 11.83 -46.47 3.97
CA LYS A 8 11.85 -46.73 2.53
C LYS A 8 10.45 -47.02 1.98
N GLN A 9 9.67 -47.87 2.66
CA GLN A 9 8.31 -48.20 2.20
C GLN A 9 7.35 -47.00 2.27
N LEU A 10 7.54 -46.08 3.22
CA LEU A 10 6.77 -44.82 3.29
C LEU A 10 7.09 -43.93 2.10
N LEU A 11 8.38 -43.69 1.84
CA LEU A 11 8.85 -42.84 0.74
C LEU A 11 8.50 -43.42 -0.64
N ASP A 12 8.51 -44.74 -0.78
CA ASP A 12 8.07 -45.43 -2.00
C ASP A 12 6.53 -45.44 -2.17
N GLY A 13 5.77 -44.91 -1.20
CA GLY A 13 4.29 -44.89 -1.21
C GLY A 13 3.64 -46.26 -1.05
N VAL A 14 4.40 -47.26 -0.61
CA VAL A 14 3.94 -48.66 -0.45
C VAL A 14 3.09 -48.83 0.81
N ILE A 15 3.41 -48.07 1.86
CA ILE A 15 2.70 -48.08 3.13
C ILE A 15 2.45 -46.65 3.61
N THR A 16 1.40 -46.46 4.39
CA THR A 16 1.05 -45.20 5.05
C THR A 16 1.32 -45.30 6.56
N LEU A 17 1.58 -44.17 7.22
CA LEU A 17 1.98 -44.12 8.62
C LEU A 17 0.94 -44.76 9.57
N ASP A 18 -0.35 -44.64 9.26
CA ASP A 18 -1.45 -45.24 10.05
C ASP A 18 -1.41 -46.77 10.10
N ARG A 19 -0.75 -47.41 9.14
CA ARG A 19 -0.60 -48.87 9.06
C ARG A 19 0.63 -49.39 9.79
N LEU A 20 1.49 -48.51 10.30
CA LEU A 20 2.68 -48.89 11.06
C LEU A 20 2.37 -49.06 12.55
N ASP A 21 3.13 -49.94 13.20
CA ASP A 21 3.08 -50.13 14.65
C ASP A 21 3.28 -48.79 15.39
N GLU A 22 2.67 -48.67 16.56
CA GLU A 22 2.69 -47.44 17.37
C GLU A 22 4.12 -46.91 17.65
N ARG A 23 5.09 -47.81 17.84
CA ARG A 23 6.51 -47.44 18.03
C ARG A 23 7.10 -46.63 16.86
N PHE A 24 6.60 -46.82 15.63
CA PHE A 24 7.03 -46.07 14.45
C PHE A 24 6.30 -44.73 14.33
N ARG A 25 5.06 -44.67 14.81
CA ARG A 25 4.29 -43.42 14.93
C ARG A 25 4.82 -42.51 16.04
N ASP A 26 5.64 -43.05 16.94
CA ASP A 26 6.38 -42.32 17.98
C ASP A 26 7.89 -42.15 17.67
N ASP A 27 8.35 -42.53 16.47
CA ASP A 27 9.74 -42.30 16.03
C ASP A 27 9.82 -41.08 15.10
N LYS A 28 10.58 -40.04 15.52
CA LYS A 28 10.70 -38.76 14.80
C LYS A 28 11.07 -38.95 13.33
N ASP A 29 12.12 -39.72 13.02
CA ASP A 29 12.62 -39.85 11.65
C ASP A 29 11.62 -40.59 10.75
N VAL A 30 10.92 -41.59 11.31
CA VAL A 30 9.89 -42.33 10.57
C VAL A 30 8.67 -41.45 10.29
N VAL A 31 8.26 -40.65 11.27
CA VAL A 31 7.16 -39.68 11.09
C VAL A 31 7.54 -38.63 10.05
N LEU A 32 8.74 -38.03 10.12
CA LEU A 32 9.15 -37.01 9.16
C LEU A 32 9.28 -37.57 7.74
N ALA A 33 9.80 -38.79 7.57
CA ALA A 33 9.80 -39.46 6.26
C ALA A 33 8.37 -39.71 5.74
N ALA A 34 7.41 -39.99 6.62
CA ALA A 34 6.01 -40.11 6.23
C ALA A 34 5.41 -38.77 5.79
N VAL A 35 5.74 -37.67 6.49
CA VAL A 35 5.29 -36.30 6.13
C VAL A 35 5.88 -35.87 4.79
N GLU A 36 7.14 -36.20 4.52
CA GLU A 36 7.78 -35.94 3.24
C GLU A 36 7.06 -36.66 2.08
N ALA A 37 6.58 -37.89 2.31
CA ALA A 37 5.82 -38.66 1.32
C ALA A 37 4.36 -38.19 1.16
N ASP A 38 3.69 -37.89 2.27
CA ASP A 38 2.33 -37.35 2.35
C ASP A 38 2.24 -36.38 3.53
N GLY A 39 2.10 -35.08 3.23
CA GLY A 39 2.05 -34.04 4.25
C GLY A 39 0.93 -34.22 5.30
N ASN A 40 -0.15 -34.97 4.96
CA ASN A 40 -1.21 -35.29 5.93
C ASN A 40 -0.83 -36.40 6.92
N ALA A 41 0.29 -37.11 6.70
CA ALA A 41 0.71 -38.22 7.55
C ALA A 41 0.94 -37.80 9.01
N PHE A 42 1.30 -36.53 9.26
CA PHE A 42 1.57 -36.03 10.61
C PHE A 42 0.39 -36.22 11.58
N ARG A 43 -0.84 -36.32 11.09
CA ARG A 43 -2.03 -36.63 11.89
C ARG A 43 -1.93 -37.94 12.68
N PHE A 44 -1.14 -38.89 12.20
CA PHE A 44 -0.97 -40.22 12.77
C PHE A 44 0.21 -40.31 13.73
N ALA A 45 1.03 -39.27 13.84
CA ALA A 45 2.10 -39.20 14.83
C ALA A 45 1.54 -39.33 16.26
N SER A 46 2.40 -39.77 17.18
CA SER A 46 2.06 -39.83 18.61
C SER A 46 1.76 -38.42 19.15
N GLU A 47 0.95 -38.34 20.21
CA GLU A 47 0.68 -37.06 20.89
C GLU A 47 1.97 -36.44 21.44
N ARG A 48 2.95 -37.27 21.84
CA ARG A 48 4.27 -36.81 22.27
C ARG A 48 5.00 -36.04 21.16
N LEU A 49 4.98 -36.56 19.92
CA LEU A 49 5.63 -35.91 18.79
C LEU A 49 4.84 -34.70 18.26
N LYS A 50 3.51 -34.70 18.38
CA LYS A 50 2.66 -33.54 18.04
C LYS A 50 2.85 -32.35 19.00
N GLY A 51 3.34 -32.62 20.21
CA GLY A 51 3.71 -31.61 21.20
C GLY A 51 5.22 -31.33 21.27
N ASP A 52 6.03 -31.98 20.44
CA ASP A 52 7.48 -31.78 20.41
C ASP A 52 7.83 -30.65 19.44
N PHE A 53 8.45 -29.58 19.96
CA PHE A 53 8.77 -28.39 19.19
C PHE A 53 9.61 -28.73 17.95
N GLU A 54 10.70 -29.49 18.11
CA GLU A 54 11.63 -29.79 17.03
C GLU A 54 10.96 -30.64 15.94
N THR A 55 10.18 -31.66 16.34
CA THR A 55 9.45 -32.50 15.39
C THR A 55 8.37 -31.72 14.64
N VAL A 56 7.60 -30.86 15.32
CA VAL A 56 6.58 -30.02 14.64
C VAL A 56 7.26 -29.01 13.72
N PHE A 57 8.34 -28.38 14.15
CA PHE A 57 9.10 -27.42 13.33
C PHE A 57 9.61 -28.06 12.03
N ASP A 58 10.17 -29.27 12.13
CA ASP A 58 10.61 -30.03 10.95
C ASP A 58 9.42 -30.47 10.07
N ALA A 59 8.31 -30.91 10.68
CA ALA A 59 7.12 -31.34 9.96
C ALA A 59 6.47 -30.19 9.18
N VAL A 60 6.34 -28.99 9.77
CA VAL A 60 5.79 -27.81 9.07
C VAL A 60 6.72 -27.27 7.99
N ASN A 61 8.01 -27.58 8.08
CA ASN A 61 8.97 -27.25 7.03
C ASN A 61 8.84 -28.19 5.82
N LEU A 62 8.37 -29.42 6.03
CA LEU A 62 8.05 -30.36 4.95
C LEU A 62 6.67 -30.08 4.34
N ASP A 63 5.65 -29.85 5.18
CA ASP A 63 4.32 -29.39 4.78
C ASP A 63 3.74 -28.43 5.82
N GLY A 64 3.54 -27.17 5.43
CA GLY A 64 2.96 -26.14 6.30
C GLY A 64 1.58 -26.50 6.88
N MET A 65 0.82 -27.44 6.28
CA MET A 65 -0.44 -27.92 6.85
C MET A 65 -0.28 -28.87 8.04
N ALA A 66 0.94 -29.38 8.31
CA ALA A 66 1.21 -30.24 9.47
C ALA A 66 0.85 -29.54 10.79
N ILE A 67 0.89 -28.20 10.84
CA ILE A 67 0.53 -27.40 12.02
C ILE A 67 -0.89 -27.72 12.55
N ARG A 68 -1.81 -28.17 11.68
CA ARG A 68 -3.19 -28.56 12.04
C ARG A 68 -3.25 -29.67 13.08
N TYR A 69 -2.21 -30.49 13.15
CA TYR A 69 -2.14 -31.65 14.03
C TYR A 69 -1.24 -31.44 15.25
N ALA A 70 -0.55 -30.30 15.34
CA ALA A 70 0.20 -29.94 16.53
C ALA A 70 -0.73 -29.65 17.73
N THR A 71 -0.16 -29.65 18.94
CA THR A 71 -0.86 -29.21 20.15
C THR A 71 -1.25 -27.74 20.07
N ASP A 72 -2.25 -27.33 20.86
CA ASP A 72 -2.71 -25.94 20.88
C ASP A 72 -1.60 -24.97 21.31
N GLU A 73 -0.69 -25.41 22.17
CA GLU A 73 0.49 -24.64 22.58
C GLU A 73 1.38 -24.30 21.37
N LEU A 74 1.73 -25.29 20.55
CA LEU A 74 2.59 -25.10 19.38
C LEU A 74 1.87 -24.44 18.19
N LYS A 75 0.55 -24.64 18.08
CA LYS A 75 -0.28 -23.92 17.11
C LYS A 75 -0.34 -22.41 17.36
N ASN A 76 -0.12 -21.99 18.61
CA ASN A 76 -0.05 -20.59 19.01
C ASN A 76 1.38 -20.07 19.11
N ASP A 77 2.39 -20.90 18.80
CA ASP A 77 3.78 -20.49 18.77
C ASP A 77 4.07 -19.66 17.50
N PRO A 78 4.50 -18.39 17.63
CA PRO A 78 4.73 -17.52 16.48
C PRO A 78 5.79 -18.05 15.51
N ASP A 79 6.82 -18.74 15.99
CA ASP A 79 7.92 -19.22 15.15
C ASP A 79 7.49 -20.44 14.33
N ILE A 80 6.71 -21.34 14.94
CA ILE A 80 6.06 -22.46 14.23
C ILE A 80 5.10 -21.95 13.16
N VAL A 81 4.23 -20.99 13.49
CA VAL A 81 3.26 -20.42 12.53
C VAL A 81 3.96 -19.73 11.37
N LYS A 82 5.02 -18.96 11.65
CA LYS A 82 5.79 -18.27 10.61
C LYS A 82 6.50 -19.24 9.68
N ASN A 83 7.08 -20.32 10.21
CA ASN A 83 7.73 -21.36 9.42
C ASN A 83 6.69 -22.14 8.58
N ALA A 84 5.57 -22.53 9.18
CA ALA A 84 4.49 -23.20 8.46
C ALA A 84 3.99 -22.36 7.27
N MET A 85 3.93 -21.04 7.44
CA MET A 85 3.57 -20.11 6.38
C MET A 85 4.61 -19.93 5.27
N ASP A 86 5.90 -20.19 5.53
CA ASP A 86 6.93 -20.20 4.49
C ASP A 86 6.66 -21.29 3.45
N ASN A 87 6.11 -22.42 3.89
CA ASN A 87 5.78 -23.54 3.03
C ASN A 87 4.33 -23.51 2.52
N ASN A 88 3.39 -22.97 3.31
CA ASN A 88 1.99 -22.87 2.89
C ASN A 88 1.28 -21.65 3.53
N PRO A 89 0.92 -20.61 2.74
CA PRO A 89 0.22 -19.43 3.26
C PRO A 89 -1.12 -19.71 3.96
N LEU A 90 -1.77 -20.85 3.67
CA LEU A 90 -3.01 -21.24 4.34
C LEU A 90 -2.78 -21.67 5.80
N ALA A 91 -1.52 -21.86 6.22
CA ALA A 91 -1.15 -22.33 7.55
C ALA A 91 -1.63 -21.41 8.67
N LEU A 92 -1.78 -20.11 8.38
CA LEU A 92 -2.33 -19.15 9.35
C LEU A 92 -3.75 -19.51 9.79
N SER A 93 -4.59 -20.03 8.88
CA SER A 93 -5.96 -20.45 9.21
C SER A 93 -6.03 -21.81 9.91
N ALA A 94 -4.94 -22.57 9.83
CA ALA A 94 -4.76 -23.86 10.48
C ALA A 94 -4.05 -23.76 11.84
N ALA A 95 -3.48 -22.60 12.15
CA ALA A 95 -2.84 -22.28 13.41
C ALA A 95 -3.88 -22.16 14.56
N GLY A 96 -3.40 -21.80 15.74
CA GLY A 96 -4.21 -21.72 16.94
C GLY A 96 -5.25 -20.62 16.87
N GLU A 97 -6.24 -20.68 17.77
CA GLU A 97 -7.33 -19.71 17.80
C GLU A 97 -6.82 -18.28 17.83
N ASN A 98 -7.29 -17.45 16.89
CA ASN A 98 -6.98 -16.03 16.78
C ASN A 98 -5.53 -15.69 16.39
N MET A 99 -4.71 -16.63 15.90
CA MET A 99 -3.40 -16.28 15.33
C MET A 99 -3.53 -15.40 14.07
N ASP A 100 -4.62 -15.56 13.32
CA ASP A 100 -5.03 -14.69 12.21
C ASP A 100 -5.46 -13.27 12.66
N LYS A 101 -5.65 -13.07 13.96
CA LYS A 101 -5.96 -11.79 14.62
C LYS A 101 -4.84 -11.29 15.52
N ASN A 102 -3.72 -12.01 15.62
CA ASN A 102 -2.57 -11.54 16.38
C ASN A 102 -1.87 -10.42 15.59
N GLU A 103 -1.89 -9.20 16.14
CA GLU A 103 -1.37 -8.01 15.47
C GLU A 103 0.10 -8.14 15.07
N ASP A 104 0.94 -8.65 15.96
CA ASP A 104 2.39 -8.73 15.73
C ASP A 104 2.74 -9.79 14.69
N VAL A 105 2.03 -10.93 14.72
CA VAL A 105 2.15 -11.97 13.69
C VAL A 105 1.70 -11.42 12.34
N VAL A 106 0.50 -10.83 12.26
CA VAL A 106 -0.05 -10.31 11.00
C VAL A 106 0.80 -9.18 10.41
N ILE A 107 1.33 -8.28 11.25
CA ILE A 107 2.26 -7.23 10.82
C ILE A 107 3.53 -7.84 10.22
N ASP A 108 4.20 -8.78 10.92
CA ASP A 108 5.42 -9.43 10.43
C ASP A 108 5.18 -10.13 9.09
N LEU A 109 4.04 -10.79 8.93
CA LEU A 109 3.66 -11.49 7.71
C LEU A 109 3.38 -10.55 6.54
N ILE A 110 2.70 -9.42 6.78
CA ILE A 110 2.46 -8.39 5.77
C ILE A 110 3.78 -7.77 5.31
N GLN A 111 4.65 -7.41 6.27
CA GLN A 111 5.96 -6.81 5.97
C GLN A 111 6.87 -7.74 5.17
N LYS A 112 6.77 -9.05 5.39
CA LYS A 112 7.50 -10.07 4.61
C LYS A 112 6.81 -10.44 3.30
N GLY A 113 5.67 -9.85 2.96
CA GLY A 113 4.90 -10.16 1.76
C GLY A 113 4.23 -11.55 1.77
N LYS A 114 4.15 -12.21 2.93
CA LYS A 114 3.55 -13.55 3.09
C LYS A 114 2.02 -13.51 3.24
N LEU A 115 1.49 -12.37 3.67
CA LEU A 115 0.05 -12.14 3.83
C LEU A 115 -0.35 -10.86 3.10
N LYS A 116 -1.33 -10.97 2.20
CA LYS A 116 -1.97 -9.78 1.62
C LYS A 116 -2.86 -9.13 2.68
N PHE A 117 -2.74 -7.83 2.88
CA PHE A 117 -3.56 -7.08 3.84
C PHE A 117 -5.07 -7.21 3.55
N SER A 118 -5.46 -7.33 2.28
CA SER A 118 -6.84 -7.61 1.87
C SER A 118 -7.42 -8.93 2.37
N GLY A 119 -6.56 -9.85 2.85
CA GLY A 119 -6.93 -11.13 3.47
C GLY A 119 -6.91 -11.10 5.00
N ALA A 120 -6.39 -10.04 5.63
CA ALA A 120 -6.36 -9.91 7.09
C ALA A 120 -7.78 -9.84 7.67
N ASP A 121 -7.95 -10.31 8.92
CA ASP A 121 -9.25 -10.26 9.59
C ASP A 121 -9.81 -8.82 9.65
N LYS A 122 -11.14 -8.70 9.58
CA LYS A 122 -11.82 -7.39 9.57
C LYS A 122 -11.52 -6.55 10.81
N SER A 123 -11.30 -7.18 11.97
CA SER A 123 -10.92 -6.47 13.20
C SER A 123 -9.54 -5.82 13.06
N LEU A 124 -8.61 -6.45 12.35
CA LEU A 124 -7.26 -5.90 12.11
C LEU A 124 -7.24 -4.80 11.06
N ARG A 125 -8.19 -4.78 10.11
CA ARG A 125 -8.36 -3.64 9.19
C ARG A 125 -8.91 -2.37 9.86
N LYS A 126 -9.40 -2.51 11.10
CA LYS A 126 -9.76 -1.42 12.02
C LYS A 126 -8.65 -1.10 13.02
N ASN A 127 -7.57 -1.87 13.03
CA ASN A 127 -6.46 -1.64 13.94
C ASN A 127 -5.48 -0.65 13.31
N ARG A 128 -5.31 0.50 13.96
CA ARG A 128 -4.44 1.58 13.50
C ARG A 128 -2.99 1.11 13.26
N LYS A 129 -2.42 0.32 14.18
CA LYS A 129 -1.03 -0.18 14.11
C LYS A 129 -0.85 -1.09 12.89
N VAL A 130 -1.78 -2.02 12.67
CA VAL A 130 -1.74 -2.95 11.53
C VAL A 130 -1.92 -2.21 10.21
N VAL A 131 -2.91 -1.30 10.12
CA VAL A 131 -3.13 -0.50 8.91
C VAL A 131 -1.92 0.35 8.57
N LEU A 132 -1.33 1.05 9.55
CA LEU A 132 -0.14 1.86 9.34
C LEU A 132 1.05 1.01 8.84
N ALA A 133 1.25 -0.18 9.42
CA ALA A 133 2.27 -1.10 8.94
C ALA A 133 2.01 -1.57 7.50
N ALA A 134 0.75 -1.84 7.15
CA ALA A 134 0.37 -2.29 5.81
C ALA A 134 0.52 -1.20 4.74
N VAL A 135 0.12 0.05 5.02
CA VAL A 135 0.27 1.15 4.05
C VAL A 135 1.73 1.51 3.81
N ASN A 136 2.60 1.31 4.79
CA ASN A 136 4.05 1.51 4.62
C ASN A 136 4.71 0.45 3.73
N VAL A 137 4.08 -0.71 3.54
CA VAL A 137 4.51 -1.72 2.56
C VAL A 137 3.99 -1.34 1.17
N ASP A 138 2.70 -1.03 1.08
CA ASP A 138 2.03 -0.64 -0.17
C ASP A 138 0.88 0.34 0.16
N GLY A 139 0.98 1.57 -0.34
CA GLY A 139 -0.02 2.62 -0.12
C GLY A 139 -1.45 2.23 -0.54
N GLU A 140 -1.60 1.33 -1.52
CA GLU A 140 -2.92 0.86 -1.97
C GLU A 140 -3.66 0.06 -0.88
N ASN A 141 -2.96 -0.37 0.17
CA ASN A 141 -3.60 -1.00 1.33
C ASN A 141 -4.59 -0.07 2.06
N LEU A 142 -4.50 1.25 1.87
CA LEU A 142 -5.48 2.21 2.39
C LEU A 142 -6.91 1.90 1.90
N TYR A 143 -7.05 1.36 0.68
CA TYR A 143 -8.33 0.95 0.11
C TYR A 143 -9.09 -0.05 1.02
N PHE A 144 -8.35 -0.99 1.62
CA PHE A 144 -8.90 -2.07 2.45
C PHE A 144 -9.06 -1.70 3.92
N ALA A 145 -8.54 -0.55 4.35
CA ALA A 145 -8.70 -0.07 5.71
C ALA A 145 -10.16 0.27 6.01
N ASP A 146 -10.54 0.22 7.29
CA ASP A 146 -11.83 0.73 7.73
C ASP A 146 -11.95 2.23 7.47
N ASP A 147 -13.16 2.71 7.17
CA ASP A 147 -13.38 4.12 6.80
C ASP A 147 -12.99 5.09 7.93
N SER A 148 -13.05 4.65 9.20
CA SER A 148 -12.56 5.44 10.33
C SER A 148 -11.06 5.73 10.25
N LEU A 149 -10.27 4.83 9.67
CA LEU A 149 -8.81 4.96 9.51
C LEU A 149 -8.41 5.63 8.19
N LYS A 150 -9.28 5.63 7.17
CA LYS A 150 -9.07 6.46 5.96
C LYS A 150 -9.12 7.96 6.26
N ASN A 151 -9.65 8.34 7.42
CA ASN A 151 -9.66 9.70 7.95
C ASN A 151 -8.46 10.00 8.88
N ASP A 152 -7.60 9.01 9.17
CA ASP A 152 -6.40 9.22 9.98
C ASP A 152 -5.33 9.90 9.12
N TYR A 153 -4.91 11.09 9.52
CA TYR A 153 -3.94 11.91 8.80
C TYR A 153 -2.62 11.16 8.52
N GLU A 154 -2.07 10.49 9.54
CA GLU A 154 -0.77 9.82 9.45
C GLU A 154 -0.82 8.61 8.53
N ILE A 155 -1.89 7.81 8.64
CA ILE A 155 -2.09 6.64 7.77
C ILE A 155 -2.27 7.09 6.32
N ALA A 156 -3.15 8.06 6.07
CA ALA A 156 -3.45 8.51 4.73
C ALA A 156 -2.24 9.15 4.06
N ILE A 157 -1.49 10.01 4.76
CA ILE A 157 -0.31 10.64 4.18
C ILE A 157 0.83 9.65 3.95
N SER A 158 0.97 8.64 4.81
CA SER A 158 1.93 7.54 4.59
C SER A 158 1.59 6.73 3.34
N ALA A 159 0.29 6.48 3.09
CA ALA A 159 -0.15 5.85 1.85
C ALA A 159 0.18 6.70 0.61
N VAL A 160 -0.09 8.01 0.65
CA VAL A 160 0.24 8.94 -0.45
C VAL A 160 1.74 9.00 -0.72
N LYS A 161 2.58 8.94 0.33
CA LYS A 161 4.04 8.90 0.22
C LYS A 161 4.53 7.67 -0.56
N GLN A 162 3.86 6.53 -0.40
CA GLN A 162 4.17 5.32 -1.17
C GLN A 162 3.64 5.42 -2.60
N HIS A 163 2.36 5.76 -2.74
CA HIS A 163 1.68 5.86 -4.03
C HIS A 163 0.74 7.07 -4.03
N SER A 164 1.03 8.08 -4.87
CA SER A 164 0.25 9.32 -4.91
C SER A 164 -1.24 9.11 -5.20
N HIS A 165 -1.58 8.07 -5.98
CA HIS A 165 -2.97 7.72 -6.27
C HIS A 165 -3.77 7.27 -5.03
N SER A 166 -3.09 6.80 -3.97
CA SER A 166 -3.73 6.42 -2.71
C SER A 166 -4.44 7.60 -2.02
N TYR A 167 -4.15 8.85 -2.43
CA TYR A 167 -4.93 10.03 -2.03
C TYR A 167 -6.44 9.85 -2.29
N THR A 168 -6.80 9.16 -3.37
CA THR A 168 -8.20 8.91 -3.73
C THR A 168 -8.95 8.05 -2.70
N TRP A 169 -8.21 7.24 -1.93
CA TRP A 169 -8.76 6.38 -0.88
C TRP A 169 -8.89 7.07 0.48
N ALA A 170 -8.31 8.26 0.66
CA ALA A 170 -8.54 9.06 1.86
C ALA A 170 -10.00 9.51 1.96
N SER A 171 -10.48 9.72 3.19
CA SER A 171 -11.84 10.19 3.42
C SER A 171 -12.09 11.56 2.77
N ASP A 172 -13.34 11.85 2.41
CA ASP A 172 -13.70 13.18 1.87
C ASP A 172 -13.44 14.30 2.88
N ASN A 173 -13.60 14.04 4.18
CA ASN A 173 -13.28 14.99 5.23
C ASN A 173 -11.79 15.36 5.22
N LEU A 174 -10.90 14.37 5.05
CA LEU A 174 -9.46 14.61 5.04
C LEU A 174 -9.01 15.25 3.71
N LYS A 175 -9.60 14.85 2.57
CA LYS A 175 -9.33 15.51 1.28
C LYS A 175 -9.77 16.98 1.26
N ASN A 176 -10.80 17.35 2.03
CA ASN A 176 -11.21 18.74 2.20
C ASN A 176 -10.38 19.51 3.24
N ASP A 177 -9.49 18.85 3.97
CA ASP A 177 -8.53 19.53 4.84
C ASP A 177 -7.41 20.15 4.00
N LYS A 178 -7.24 21.48 4.13
CA LYS A 178 -6.25 22.25 3.36
C LYS A 178 -4.83 21.76 3.63
N ALA A 179 -4.49 21.49 4.88
CA ALA A 179 -3.13 21.11 5.25
C ALA A 179 -2.76 19.73 4.69
N PHE A 180 -3.66 18.74 4.84
CA PHE A 180 -3.50 17.41 4.26
C PHE A 180 -3.34 17.47 2.73
N SER A 181 -4.25 18.16 2.04
CA SER A 181 -4.22 18.24 0.58
C SER A 181 -3.01 19.02 0.05
N LEU A 182 -2.54 20.05 0.76
CA LEU A 182 -1.29 20.75 0.41
C LEU A 182 -0.06 19.88 0.64
N GLU A 183 0.01 19.13 1.75
CA GLU A 183 1.11 18.18 1.98
C GLU A 183 1.13 17.12 0.87
N ALA A 184 -0.03 16.55 0.52
CA ALA A 184 -0.15 15.58 -0.56
C ALA A 184 0.33 16.17 -1.90
N VAL A 185 -0.14 17.36 -2.29
CA VAL A 185 0.32 18.06 -3.51
C VAL A 185 1.82 18.34 -3.48
N GLY A 186 2.38 18.57 -2.29
CA GLY A 186 3.82 18.68 -2.07
C GLY A 186 4.61 17.39 -2.36
N LEU A 187 3.99 16.21 -2.19
CA LEU A 187 4.58 14.92 -2.51
C LEU A 187 4.51 14.62 -4.01
N ASP A 188 3.37 14.89 -4.65
CA ASP A 188 3.20 14.82 -6.11
C ASP A 188 2.19 15.86 -6.60
N SER A 189 2.68 16.90 -7.29
CA SER A 189 1.84 17.99 -7.78
C SER A 189 0.82 17.54 -8.82
N LYS A 190 1.01 16.38 -9.47
CA LYS A 190 0.05 15.85 -10.44
C LYS A 190 -1.27 15.43 -9.79
N LEU A 191 -1.26 15.13 -8.49
CA LEU A 191 -2.48 14.74 -7.77
C LEU A 191 -3.46 15.90 -7.59
N ILE A 192 -3.06 17.14 -7.85
CA ILE A 192 -3.94 18.31 -7.80
C ILE A 192 -5.24 18.10 -8.60
N SER A 193 -5.22 17.27 -9.65
CA SER A 193 -6.42 16.92 -10.44
C SER A 193 -7.47 16.10 -9.68
N SER A 194 -7.07 15.51 -8.54
CA SER A 194 -7.90 14.69 -7.67
C SER A 194 -8.34 15.42 -6.40
N VAL A 195 -7.84 16.63 -6.15
CA VAL A 195 -8.24 17.48 -5.03
C VAL A 195 -9.68 17.96 -5.23
N PRO A 196 -10.52 18.01 -4.16
CA PRO A 196 -11.89 18.50 -4.27
C PRO A 196 -11.99 19.90 -4.89
N TYR A 197 -13.03 20.13 -5.69
CA TYR A 197 -13.22 21.40 -6.39
C TYR A 197 -13.32 22.59 -5.43
N GLU A 198 -13.88 22.37 -4.24
CA GLU A 198 -14.00 23.37 -3.17
C GLU A 198 -12.64 23.96 -2.77
N LEU A 199 -11.59 23.13 -2.71
CA LEU A 199 -10.22 23.59 -2.46
C LEU A 199 -9.58 24.20 -3.70
N LEU A 200 -9.85 23.65 -4.89
CA LEU A 200 -9.35 24.21 -6.14
C LEU A 200 -9.92 25.60 -6.43
N ASP A 201 -11.13 25.91 -5.97
CA ASP A 201 -11.77 27.22 -6.05
C ASP A 201 -11.42 28.16 -4.89
N ASP A 202 -10.76 27.65 -3.85
CA ASP A 202 -10.27 28.43 -2.71
C ASP A 202 -8.95 29.15 -3.05
N VAL A 203 -8.99 30.48 -2.96
CA VAL A 203 -7.87 31.37 -3.29
C VAL A 203 -6.65 31.14 -2.39
N GLU A 204 -6.87 30.86 -1.11
CA GLU A 204 -5.78 30.67 -0.14
C GLU A 204 -5.06 29.35 -0.41
N PHE A 205 -5.81 28.25 -0.56
CA PHE A 205 -5.28 26.95 -0.94
C PHE A 205 -4.50 27.03 -2.26
N MET A 206 -5.10 27.61 -3.31
CA MET A 206 -4.42 27.72 -4.59
C MET A 206 -3.23 28.69 -4.57
N SER A 207 -3.22 29.70 -3.69
CA SER A 207 -2.05 30.55 -3.49
C SER A 207 -0.84 29.75 -3.00
N GLU A 208 -1.06 28.69 -2.23
CA GLU A 208 -0.01 27.80 -1.73
C GLU A 208 0.32 26.70 -2.75
N ALA A 209 -0.68 26.07 -3.37
CA ALA A 209 -0.47 25.03 -4.37
C ALA A 209 0.38 25.52 -5.56
N VAL A 210 0.16 26.75 -6.04
CA VAL A 210 0.96 27.31 -7.15
C VAL A 210 2.40 27.65 -6.75
N ARG A 211 2.69 27.78 -5.44
CA ARG A 211 4.07 27.93 -4.95
C ARG A 211 4.80 26.58 -4.93
N ILE A 212 4.07 25.48 -4.70
CA ILE A 212 4.59 24.12 -4.82
C ILE A 212 4.89 23.82 -6.29
N ASP A 213 3.89 23.96 -7.17
CA ASP A 213 4.04 23.82 -8.62
C ASP A 213 3.10 24.78 -9.35
N GLY A 214 3.67 25.74 -10.09
CA GLY A 214 2.90 26.76 -10.82
C GLY A 214 1.96 26.18 -11.88
N LEU A 215 2.20 24.94 -12.36
CA LEU A 215 1.30 24.27 -13.31
C LEU A 215 0.00 23.80 -12.66
N THR A 216 -0.07 23.73 -11.33
CA THR A 216 -1.32 23.45 -10.60
C THR A 216 -2.41 24.46 -10.93
N LEU A 217 -2.04 25.69 -11.34
CA LEU A 217 -2.98 26.73 -11.79
C LEU A 217 -3.95 26.21 -12.86
N LYS A 218 -3.53 25.26 -13.71
CA LYS A 218 -4.41 24.62 -14.72
C LYS A 218 -5.72 24.08 -14.13
N TRP A 219 -5.67 23.62 -12.88
CA TRP A 219 -6.79 22.97 -12.19
C TRP A 219 -7.56 23.92 -11.28
N ALA A 220 -7.18 25.19 -11.21
CA ALA A 220 -7.83 26.15 -10.35
C ALA A 220 -9.31 26.35 -10.70
N GLY A 221 -10.13 26.63 -9.69
CA GLY A 221 -11.53 26.99 -9.83
C GLY A 221 -11.72 28.42 -10.34
N TYR A 222 -12.97 28.77 -10.65
CA TYR A 222 -13.34 30.05 -11.25
C TYR A 222 -12.92 31.28 -10.43
N ASN A 223 -13.04 31.21 -9.10
CA ASN A 223 -12.72 32.32 -8.20
C ASN A 223 -11.22 32.64 -8.18
N VAL A 224 -10.37 31.64 -8.37
CA VAL A 224 -8.91 31.78 -8.38
C VAL A 224 -8.41 32.47 -9.64
N TYR A 225 -9.02 32.23 -10.79
CA TYR A 225 -8.66 32.91 -12.03
C TYR A 225 -9.04 34.40 -12.04
N GLY A 226 -9.89 34.85 -11.13
CA GLY A 226 -10.11 36.28 -10.86
C GLY A 226 -8.97 36.95 -10.08
N ASN A 227 -8.04 36.16 -9.51
CA ASN A 227 -7.02 36.64 -8.61
C ASN A 227 -5.66 36.82 -9.32
N GLU A 228 -5.32 38.07 -9.61
CA GLU A 228 -4.06 38.44 -10.27
C GLU A 228 -2.83 37.97 -9.49
N ASN A 229 -2.86 38.01 -8.15
CA ASN A 229 -1.73 37.62 -7.33
C ASN A 229 -1.40 36.13 -7.45
N VAL A 230 -2.42 35.27 -7.50
CA VAL A 230 -2.23 33.81 -7.67
C VAL A 230 -1.67 33.51 -9.05
N ILE A 231 -2.22 34.13 -10.10
CA ILE A 231 -1.75 33.94 -11.48
C ILE A 231 -0.29 34.40 -11.62
N LEU A 232 0.06 35.56 -11.07
CA LEU A 232 1.43 36.07 -11.10
C LEU A 232 2.38 35.19 -10.28
N ALA A 233 1.94 34.67 -9.14
CA ALA A 233 2.72 33.73 -8.34
C ALA A 233 3.01 32.44 -9.12
N ALA A 234 2.00 31.87 -9.77
CA ALA A 234 2.13 30.68 -10.61
C ALA A 234 3.11 30.90 -11.77
N ILE A 235 2.98 32.01 -12.51
CA ILE A 235 3.87 32.35 -13.64
C ILE A 235 5.30 32.61 -13.15
N LYS A 236 5.44 33.22 -11.97
CA LYS A 236 6.76 33.47 -11.36
C LYS A 236 7.44 32.17 -10.95
N GLN A 237 6.68 31.21 -10.43
CA GLN A 237 7.16 29.89 -10.04
C GLN A 237 7.53 29.06 -11.28
N ASN A 238 6.59 28.95 -12.23
CA ASN A 238 6.77 28.27 -13.50
C ASN A 238 6.20 29.11 -14.67
N PRO A 239 7.06 29.68 -15.54
CA PRO A 239 6.61 30.48 -16.68
C PRO A 239 5.66 29.76 -17.65
N ALA A 240 5.66 28.43 -17.69
CA ALA A 240 4.71 27.66 -18.50
C ALA A 240 3.27 27.75 -17.97
N ALA A 241 3.06 28.16 -16.71
CA ALA A 241 1.72 28.46 -16.18
C ALA A 241 1.03 29.61 -16.94
N LEU A 242 1.79 30.42 -17.70
CA LEU A 242 1.22 31.42 -18.61
C LEU A 242 0.27 30.79 -19.65
N PHE A 243 0.52 29.55 -20.08
CA PHE A 243 -0.39 28.83 -20.99
C PHE A 243 -1.72 28.52 -20.30
N CYS A 244 -1.69 28.12 -19.03
CA CYS A 244 -2.90 27.86 -18.24
C CYS A 244 -3.73 29.15 -18.05
N ALA A 245 -3.07 30.29 -17.80
CA ALA A 245 -3.73 31.57 -17.68
C ALA A 245 -4.36 32.04 -19.02
N ARG A 246 -3.73 31.73 -20.16
CA ARG A 246 -4.20 32.10 -21.51
C ARG A 246 -5.54 31.49 -21.86
N ASP A 247 -5.72 30.21 -21.59
CA ASP A 247 -6.96 29.48 -21.91
C ASP A 247 -8.17 30.13 -21.20
N PHE A 248 -7.96 30.60 -19.96
CA PHE A 248 -8.99 31.31 -19.21
C PHE A 248 -9.26 32.73 -19.76
N PHE A 249 -8.23 33.49 -20.11
CA PHE A 249 -8.40 34.84 -20.69
C PHE A 249 -9.07 34.80 -22.07
N GLN A 250 -8.88 33.74 -22.86
CA GLN A 250 -9.59 33.55 -24.13
C GLN A 250 -11.08 33.27 -23.93
N ILE A 251 -11.45 32.46 -22.93
CA ILE A 251 -12.86 32.23 -22.55
C ILE A 251 -13.52 33.54 -22.11
N ARG A 252 -12.79 34.44 -21.42
CA ARG A 252 -13.29 35.76 -21.04
C ARG A 252 -13.21 36.84 -22.13
N GLN A 253 -12.44 36.69 -23.20
CA GLN A 253 -12.45 37.68 -24.30
C GLN A 253 -13.81 37.78 -25.01
N GLY A 254 -14.68 36.76 -24.92
CA GLY A 254 -16.08 36.86 -25.30
C GLY A 254 -16.97 37.67 -24.33
N LEU A 255 -16.49 37.98 -23.12
CA LEU A 255 -17.20 38.69 -22.05
C LEU A 255 -16.54 40.03 -21.63
N PHE A 256 -15.31 40.31 -22.08
CA PHE A 256 -14.46 41.41 -21.59
C PHE A 256 -14.10 42.47 -22.64
N GLU A 257 -14.99 42.80 -23.58
CA GLU A 257 -14.82 44.01 -24.41
C GLU A 257 -14.89 45.33 -23.59
N LYS A 258 -15.01 45.30 -22.25
CA LYS A 258 -15.23 46.51 -21.43
C LYS A 258 -14.30 46.77 -20.24
N SER A 259 -13.21 46.02 -20.04
CA SER A 259 -12.23 46.34 -18.98
C SER A 259 -10.81 46.15 -19.49
N ALA A 260 -10.36 47.11 -20.30
CA ALA A 260 -9.05 47.13 -20.93
C ALA A 260 -8.11 48.10 -20.21
N GLY A 261 -7.00 47.58 -19.68
CA GLY A 261 -5.90 48.41 -19.16
C GLY A 261 -4.77 47.55 -18.61
N ASN A 262 -4.98 46.94 -17.45
CA ASN A 262 -3.90 46.27 -16.72
C ASN A 262 -3.60 44.84 -17.23
N THR A 263 -4.62 44.09 -17.63
CA THR A 263 -4.48 42.69 -18.08
C THR A 263 -3.74 42.57 -19.40
N ARG A 264 -3.95 43.51 -20.33
CA ARG A 264 -3.22 43.59 -21.61
C ARG A 264 -1.74 43.89 -21.41
N ARG A 265 -1.42 44.73 -20.44
CA ARG A 265 -0.05 45.11 -20.09
C ARG A 265 0.72 43.94 -19.46
N LEU A 266 0.07 43.16 -18.62
CA LEU A 266 0.65 41.92 -18.05
C LEU A 266 0.86 40.85 -19.12
N PHE A 267 -0.08 40.72 -20.06
CA PHE A 267 0.04 39.82 -21.20
C PHE A 267 1.24 40.21 -22.09
N GLU A 268 1.42 41.51 -22.37
CA GLU A 268 2.55 42.05 -23.13
C GLU A 268 3.89 41.95 -22.37
N ILE A 269 3.91 42.16 -21.04
CA ILE A 269 5.12 41.99 -20.22
C ILE A 269 5.55 40.52 -20.17
N CYS A 270 4.59 39.60 -20.07
CA CYS A 270 4.86 38.16 -20.06
C CYS A 270 5.27 37.65 -21.46
N LEU A 271 4.62 38.12 -22.54
CA LEU A 271 5.02 37.85 -23.93
C LEU A 271 6.40 38.41 -24.27
N GLY A 272 6.69 39.66 -23.90
CA GLY A 272 7.99 40.27 -24.15
C GLY A 272 9.16 39.58 -23.42
N ARG A 273 8.90 38.91 -22.29
CA ARG A 273 9.87 38.06 -21.59
C ARG A 273 9.97 36.65 -22.18
N ALA A 274 8.87 36.09 -22.68
CA ALA A 274 8.86 34.77 -23.34
C ALA A 274 9.48 34.81 -24.74
N GLU A 275 9.25 35.86 -25.52
CA GLU A 275 9.84 36.05 -26.86
C GLU A 275 11.34 36.33 -26.79
N LYS A 276 11.82 37.09 -25.79
CA LYS A 276 13.26 37.23 -25.50
C LYS A 276 13.93 35.90 -25.15
N ARG A 277 13.21 34.93 -24.59
CA ARG A 277 13.75 33.58 -24.30
C ARG A 277 13.59 32.59 -25.46
N ARG A 278 12.62 32.76 -26.35
CA ARG A 278 12.59 32.04 -27.65
C ARG A 278 13.78 32.42 -28.53
N GLY A 279 14.25 33.66 -28.46
CA GLY A 279 15.52 34.07 -29.09
C GLY A 279 16.75 33.36 -28.52
N VAL A 280 16.72 32.94 -27.25
CA VAL A 280 17.83 32.21 -26.58
C VAL A 280 17.72 30.70 -26.80
N TYR A 281 16.51 30.13 -26.89
CA TYR A 281 16.31 28.71 -27.20
C TYR A 281 16.59 28.38 -28.68
N ALA A 282 16.29 29.29 -29.62
CA ALA A 282 16.65 29.15 -31.03
C ALA A 282 18.16 29.29 -31.30
N LEU A 283 18.95 29.77 -30.33
CA LEU A 283 20.41 29.80 -30.40
C LEU A 283 21.09 28.56 -29.79
N CYS A 284 20.34 27.73 -29.05
CA CYS A 284 20.91 26.54 -28.41
C CYS A 284 20.59 25.23 -29.15
N HIS A 285 19.44 25.10 -29.82
CA HIS A 285 19.10 23.90 -30.61
C HIS A 285 18.63 24.29 -32.00
N GLY A 286 19.52 24.18 -32.98
CA GLY A 286 19.30 24.54 -34.38
C GLY A 286 18.72 23.40 -35.23
N ALA A 287 18.13 23.85 -36.34
CA ALA A 287 17.57 23.14 -37.50
C ALA A 287 16.23 22.41 -37.28
#